data_AF-A0A437SW85-F1
#
_entry.id   AF-A0A437SW85-F1
#
_cell.length_a   1.000
_cell.length_b   1.000
_cell.length_c   1.000
_cell.angle_alpha   90.00
_cell.angle_beta   90.00
_cell.angle_gamma   90.00
#
_symmetry.space_group_name_H-M   'P 1'
#
loop_
_entity.id
_entity.type
_entity.pdbx_description
1 polymer ?
#
loop_
_entity_poly.entity_id
_entity_poly.type
_entity_poly.pdbx_seq_one_letter_code
_entity_poly.pdbx_strand_id
1 'polypeptide(L)' 'MNNFEALISKKIGTTLKQERIKQHLSQKDLASGICSQGMISSIEHGEYIPNTAIFLALCNRLNLSIDQNFLKEKLFF' A
#
# COMPACT_ATOMS: atom_id res chain seq x y z
N MET A 1 -15.09 -6.82 6.33
CA MET A 1 -13.78 -7.18 6.90
C MET A 1 -13.94 -7.50 8.36
N ASN A 2 -13.32 -8.57 8.84
CA ASN A 2 -13.21 -8.82 10.28
C ASN A 2 -12.23 -7.80 10.92
N ASN A 3 -12.18 -7.75 12.25
CA ASN A 3 -11.36 -6.78 12.98
C ASN A 3 -9.86 -6.87 12.62
N PHE A 4 -9.38 -8.09 12.36
CA PHE A 4 -8.00 -8.32 11.95
C PHE A 4 -7.75 -7.73 10.56
N GLU A 5 -8.56 -8.09 9.55
CA GLU A 5 -8.44 -7.55 8.18
C GLU A 5 -8.47 -6.03 8.11
N ALA A 6 -9.32 -5.38 8.93
CA ALA A 6 -9.38 -3.92 9.00
C ALA A 6 -8.08 -3.30 9.56
N LEU A 7 -7.42 -3.97 10.50
CA LEU A 7 -6.11 -3.57 11.00
C LEU A 7 -5.04 -3.71 9.91
N ILE A 8 -5.05 -4.85 9.20
CA ILE A 8 -4.14 -5.11 8.07
C ILE A 8 -4.28 -4.02 7.00
N SER A 9 -5.51 -3.80 6.52
CA SER A 9 -5.79 -2.88 5.42
C SER A 9 -5.34 -1.45 5.77
N LYS A 10 -5.61 -1.01 7.00
CA LYS A 10 -5.23 0.33 7.48
C LYS A 10 -3.71 0.49 7.60
N LYS A 11 -3.00 -0.55 8.06
CA LYS A 11 -1.54 -0.51 8.17
C LYS A 11 -0.86 -0.51 6.80
N ILE A 12 -1.33 -1.34 5.86
CA ILE A 12 -0.85 -1.35 4.47
C ILE A 12 -1.11 0.01 3.82
N GLY A 13 -2.36 0.49 3.89
CA GLY A 13 -2.77 1.75 3.28
C GLY A 13 -1.96 2.95 3.77
N THR A 14 -1.79 3.07 5.09
CA THR A 14 -1.01 4.16 5.68
C THR A 14 0.47 4.09 5.30
N THR A 15 1.06 2.90 5.26
CA THR A 15 2.46 2.71 4.82
C THR A 15 2.65 3.14 3.38
N LEU A 16 1.82 2.65 2.45
CA LEU A 16 1.90 3.01 1.03
C LEU A 16 1.69 4.52 0.81
N LYS A 17 0.73 5.13 1.52
CA LYS A 17 0.49 6.58 1.47
C LYS A 17 1.70 7.39 1.92
N GLN A 18 2.34 7.00 3.03
CA GLN A 18 3.50 7.70 3.57
C GLN A 18 4.67 7.65 2.57
N GLU A 19 4.99 6.47 2.04
CA GLU A 19 6.09 6.31 1.10
C GLU A 19 5.81 7.02 -0.23
N ARG A 20 4.57 7.01 -0.71
CA ARG A 20 4.15 7.79 -1.87
C ARG A 20 4.38 9.29 -1.68
N ILE A 21 3.96 9.84 -0.54
CA ILE A 21 4.09 11.28 -0.23
C ILE A 21 5.57 11.68 -0.08
N LYS A 22 6.40 10.84 0.55
CA LYS A 22 7.86 11.06 0.65
C LYS A 22 8.53 11.17 -0.71
N GLN A 23 8.00 10.48 -1.71
CA GLN A 23 8.48 10.51 -3.10
C GLN A 23 7.76 11.56 -3.96
N HIS A 24 6.91 12.40 -3.37
CA HIS A 24 6.15 13.45 -4.07
C HIS A 24 5.26 12.95 -5.21
N LEU A 25 4.84 11.69 -5.17
CA LEU A 25 3.96 11.10 -6.19
C LEU A 25 2.50 11.41 -5.87
N SER A 26 1.69 11.72 -6.89
CA SER A 26 0.22 11.69 -6.72
C SER A 26 -0.28 10.24 -6.69
N GLN A 27 -1.53 10.04 -6.23
CA GLN A 27 -2.15 8.70 -6.30
C GLN A 27 -2.27 8.21 -7.75
N LYS A 28 -2.43 9.12 -8.72
CA LYS A 28 -2.46 8.81 -10.15
C LYS A 28 -1.09 8.32 -10.64
N ASP A 29 0.00 8.94 -10.17
CA ASP A 29 1.36 8.54 -10.55
C ASP A 29 1.68 7.15 -10.00
N LEU A 30 1.33 6.89 -8.73
CA LEU A 30 1.50 5.57 -8.13
C LEU A 30 0.66 4.50 -8.85
N ALA A 31 -0.57 4.83 -9.25
CA ALA A 31 -1.48 3.91 -9.95
C ALA A 31 -1.04 3.55 -11.38
N SER A 32 -0.27 4.41 -12.05
CA SER A 32 -0.04 4.36 -13.50
C SER A 32 0.44 2.99 -14.00
N GLY A 33 -0.35 2.34 -14.87
CA GLY A 33 -0.02 1.01 -15.40
C GLY A 33 -0.09 -0.14 -14.40
N ILE A 34 -0.63 0.07 -13.19
CA ILE A 34 -0.86 -0.98 -12.17
C ILE A 34 -2.37 -1.13 -11.92
N CYS A 35 -3.04 -0.03 -11.57
CA CYS A 35 -4.46 -0.01 -11.22
C CYS A 35 -5.07 1.39 -11.44
N SER A 36 -6.30 1.61 -10.98
CA SER A 36 -6.92 2.94 -11.02
C SER A 36 -6.46 3.81 -9.85
N GLN A 37 -6.46 5.14 -10.03
CA GLN A 37 -6.21 6.07 -8.93
C GLN A 37 -7.23 5.91 -7.80
N GLY A 38 -8.49 5.60 -8.13
CA GLY A 38 -9.53 5.30 -7.14
C GLY A 38 -9.19 4.07 -6.29
N MET A 39 -8.60 3.03 -6.90
CA MET A 39 -8.14 1.87 -6.14
C MET A 39 -7.00 2.24 -5.19
N ILE A 40 -6.03 3.07 -5.61
CA ILE A 40 -5.01 3.60 -4.69
C ILE A 40 -5.67 4.36 -3.53
N SER A 41 -6.67 5.19 -3.81
CA SER A 41 -7.41 5.89 -2.75
C SER A 41 -8.03 4.92 -1.76
N SER A 42 -8.75 3.89 -2.21
CA SER A 42 -9.36 2.89 -1.31
C SER A 42 -8.32 2.08 -0.53
N ILE A 43 -7.18 1.75 -1.13
CA ILE A 43 -6.05 1.13 -0.40
C ILE A 43 -5.56 2.06 0.70
N GLU A 44 -5.25 3.32 0.37
CA GLU A 44 -4.71 4.29 1.32
C GLU A 44 -5.66 4.66 2.47
N HIS A 45 -6.97 4.49 2.27
CA HIS A 45 -7.99 4.64 3.31
C HIS A 45 -8.29 3.36 4.09
N GLY A 46 -7.68 2.22 3.71
CA GLY A 46 -7.90 0.92 4.35
C GLY A 46 -9.24 0.28 4.02
N GLU A 47 -9.92 0.75 2.96
CA GLU A 47 -11.20 0.22 2.48
C GLU A 47 -11.02 -1.01 1.59
N TYR A 48 -9.81 -1.18 1.02
CA TYR A 48 -9.46 -2.27 0.14
C TYR A 48 -8.09 -2.85 0.49
N ILE A 49 -8.02 -4.17 0.64
CA ILE A 49 -6.76 -4.91 0.74
C ILE A 49 -6.33 -5.27 -0.69
N PRO A 50 -5.20 -4.76 -1.19
CA PRO A 50 -4.72 -5.15 -2.51
C PRO A 50 -4.36 -6.63 -2.53
N ASN A 51 -4.63 -7.29 -3.67
CA ASN A 51 -4.07 -8.61 -3.91
C ASN A 51 -2.53 -8.53 -4.00
N THR A 52 -1.87 -9.69 -3.90
CA THR A 52 -0.40 -9.78 -3.88
C THR A 52 0.26 -9.15 -5.12
N ALA A 53 -0.33 -9.30 -6.31
CA ALA A 53 0.25 -8.75 -7.54
C ALA A 53 0.24 -7.22 -7.54
N ILE A 54 -0.88 -6.60 -7.18
CA ILE A 54 -0.98 -5.14 -7.04
C ILE A 54 -0.06 -4.67 -5.94
N PHE A 55 -0.07 -5.32 -4.77
CA PHE A 55 0.79 -4.94 -3.65
C PHE A 55 2.27 -4.94 -4.02
N LEU A 56 2.77 -6.01 -4.64
CA LEU A 56 4.16 -6.11 -5.08
C LEU A 56 4.52 -5.04 -6.13
N ALA A 57 3.63 -4.77 -7.08
CA ALA A 57 3.86 -3.74 -8.08
C ALA A 57 3.95 -2.33 -7.47
N LEU A 58 3.10 -2.03 -6.48
CA LEU A 58 3.14 -0.75 -5.75
C LEU A 58 4.41 -0.62 -4.91
N CYS A 59 4.80 -1.68 -4.20
CA CYS A 59 6.05 -1.70 -3.44
C CYS A 59 7.27 -1.50 -4.34
N ASN A 60 7.31 -2.18 -5.49
CA ASN A 60 8.38 -2.00 -6.47
C ASN A 60 8.46 -0.54 -6.94
N ARG A 61 7.33 0.07 -7.31
CA ARG A 61 7.31 1.48 -7.72
C ARG A 61 7.79 2.44 -6.63
N LEU A 62 7.46 2.15 -5.39
CA LEU A 62 7.89 2.92 -4.23
C LEU A 62 9.30 2.56 -3.77
N ASN A 63 10.03 1.71 -4.50
CA ASN A 63 11.37 1.22 -4.14
C ASN A 63 11.41 0.61 -2.73
N LEU A 64 10.33 -0.08 -2.33
CA LEU A 64 10.23 -0.78 -1.06
C LEU A 64 10.73 -2.22 -1.22
N SER A 65 11.86 -2.52 -0.57
CA SER A 65 12.30 -3.89 -0.32
C SER A 65 11.25 -4.59 0.55
N ILE A 66 10.53 -5.56 0.00
CA ILE A 66 9.69 -6.44 0.82
C ILE A 66 10.58 -7.54 1.37
N ASP A 67 11.27 -7.23 2.47
CA ASP A 67 12.01 -8.20 3.26
C ASP A 67 11.33 -8.45 4.62
N GLN A 68 11.86 -9.39 5.38
CA GLN A 68 11.32 -9.73 6.70
C GLN A 68 11.34 -8.53 7.67
N ASN A 69 12.25 -7.57 7.50
CA ASN A 69 12.31 -6.38 8.33
C ASN A 69 11.22 -5.38 7.93
N PHE A 70 10.96 -5.16 6.64
CA PHE A 70 9.84 -4.35 6.18
C PHE A 70 8.50 -4.89 6.71
N LEU A 71 8.29 -6.20 6.59
CA LEU A 71 7.08 -6.86 7.11
C LEU A 71 6.95 -6.72 8.63
N LYS A 72 8.05 -6.84 9.38
CA LYS A 72 8.06 -6.63 10.83
C LYS A 72 7.82 -5.15 11.17
N GLU A 73 8.69 -4.25 10.75
CA GLU A 73 8.69 -2.84 11.16
C GLU A 73 7.46 -2.06 10.69
N LYS A 74 6.98 -2.32 9.47
CA LYS A 74 5.87 -1.56 8.87
C LYS A 74 4.52 -2.24 8.99
N LEU A 75 4.48 -3.57 9.10
CA LEU A 75 3.25 -4.36 9.13
C LEU A 75 3.15 -5.24 10.39
N PHE A 76 3.70 -4.79 11.52
CA PHE A 76 3.48 -5.44 12.82
C PHE A 76 1.99 -5.66 13.07
N PHE A 77 1.61 -6.93 13.20
CA PHE A 77 0.33 -7.41 13.70
C PHE A 77 0.50 -7.88 15.14
#